data_AF-W6Y996-F1
#
_entry.id   AF-W6Y996-F1
#
_cell.length_a   1.000
_cell.length_b   1.000
_cell.length_c   1.000
_cell.angle_alpha   90.00
_cell.angle_beta   90.00
_cell.angle_gamma   90.00
#
_symmetry.space_group_name_H-M   'P 1'
#
loop_
_entity.id
_entity.type
_entity.pdbx_description
1 polymer ?
#
loop_
_entity_poly.entity_id
_entity_poly.type
_entity_poly.pdbx_seq_one_letter_code
_entity_poly.pdbx_strand_id
1 'polypeptide(L)'
;MNESEYRIGSIPVLYTDATPPSDAGARYKALNPRTILLPVGYKKEPDCRTWEVETVFEQEIPIPLGDGVIIRADVFRPADTPMVPAVVHCSHYGKSGTGSQGNSR
;
A
#
# COMPACT_ATOMS: atom_id res chain seq x y z
N MET A 1 -14.77 -33.93 -3.60
CA MET A 1 -14.67 -33.46 -5.00
C MET A 1 -13.29 -33.87 -5.47
N ASN A 2 -13.22 -34.67 -6.55
CA ASN A 2 -11.95 -35.12 -7.10
C ASN A 2 -11.32 -33.93 -7.83
N GLU A 3 -10.39 -33.22 -7.18
CA GLU A 3 -9.53 -32.25 -7.84
C GLU A 3 -8.54 -33.03 -8.71
N SER A 4 -8.80 -33.05 -10.02
CA SER A 4 -7.78 -33.42 -10.99
C SER A 4 -6.62 -32.43 -10.86
N GLU A 5 -5.41 -32.93 -10.59
CA GLU A 5 -4.17 -32.17 -10.52
C GLU A 5 -4.03 -31.24 -11.74
N TYR A 6 -4.01 -29.93 -11.52
CA TYR A 6 -3.85 -28.97 -12.61
C TYR A 6 -2.37 -28.90 -13.02
N ARG A 7 -2.11 -29.01 -14.32
CA ARG A 7 -0.77 -29.09 -14.89
C ARG A 7 -0.61 -28.11 -16.04
N ILE A 8 0.58 -27.53 -16.18
CA ILE A 8 0.99 -26.78 -17.38
C ILE A 8 2.06 -27.60 -18.09
N GLY A 9 1.69 -28.22 -19.21
CA GLY A 9 2.53 -29.24 -19.85
C GLY A 9 2.78 -30.41 -18.90
N SER A 10 4.06 -30.72 -18.65
CA SER A 10 4.46 -31.80 -17.73
C SER A 10 4.68 -31.34 -16.29
N ILE A 11 4.39 -30.08 -15.93
CA ILE A 11 4.66 -29.54 -14.59
C ILE A 11 3.35 -29.46 -13.79
N PRO A 12 3.27 -30.10 -12.59
CA PRO A 12 2.13 -29.92 -11.70
C PRO A 12 2.16 -28.52 -11.08
N VAL A 13 1.02 -27.85 -11.04
CA VAL A 13 0.88 -26.55 -10.39
C VAL A 13 0.32 -26.76 -8.99
N LEU A 14 1.12 -26.39 -7.99
CA LEU A 14 0.70 -26.41 -6.60
C LEU A 14 -0.09 -25.13 -6.31
N TYR A 15 -1.27 -25.29 -5.75
CA TYR A 15 -2.09 -24.18 -5.28
C TYR A 15 -2.05 -24.14 -3.75
N THR A 16 -2.14 -22.93 -3.21
CA THR A 16 -2.49 -22.72 -1.80
C THR A 16 -3.61 -21.70 -1.78
N ASP A 17 -4.53 -21.86 -0.84
CA ASP A 17 -5.56 -20.86 -0.60
C ASP A 17 -4.90 -19.54 -0.19
N ALA A 18 -5.41 -18.44 -0.74
CA ALA A 18 -5.00 -17.12 -0.33
C ALA A 18 -5.52 -16.85 1.09
N THR A 19 -4.69 -16.25 1.95
CA THR A 19 -5.12 -15.82 3.28
C THR A 19 -6.26 -14.80 3.15
N PRO A 20 -7.45 -15.07 3.71
CA PRO A 20 -8.57 -14.16 3.56
C PRO A 20 -8.29 -12.83 4.27
N PRO A 21 -8.77 -11.68 3.77
CA PRO A 21 -8.53 -10.37 4.40
C PRO A 21 -9.06 -10.23 5.83
N SER A 22 -10.02 -11.08 6.21
CA SER A 22 -10.60 -11.14 7.55
C SER A 22 -9.79 -11.99 8.55
N ASP A 23 -8.76 -12.70 8.08
CA ASP A 23 -7.90 -13.51 8.95
C ASP A 23 -7.09 -12.62 9.91
N ALA A 24 -6.87 -13.07 11.14
CA ALA A 24 -6.05 -12.35 12.11
C ALA A 24 -4.59 -12.19 11.66
N GLY A 25 -4.08 -13.11 10.83
CA GLY A 25 -2.76 -13.02 10.20
C GLY A 25 -2.73 -12.16 8.94
N ALA A 26 -3.88 -11.67 8.45
CA ALA A 26 -3.92 -10.80 7.29
C ALA A 26 -3.32 -9.42 7.62
N ARG A 27 -2.49 -8.91 6.71
CA ARG A 27 -1.89 -7.57 6.84
C ARG A 27 -2.81 -6.45 6.32
N TYR A 28 -4.05 -6.78 5.98
CA TYR A 28 -5.05 -5.83 5.51
C TYR A 28 -5.65 -5.09 6.71
N LYS A 29 -5.57 -3.75 6.70
CA LYS A 29 -5.99 -2.90 7.83
C LYS A 29 -7.36 -2.23 7.65
N ALA A 30 -8.17 -2.72 6.70
CA ALA A 30 -9.33 -2.03 6.18
C ALA A 30 -9.01 -0.63 5.61
N LEU A 31 -9.97 -0.06 4.89
CA LEU A 31 -9.84 1.29 4.34
C LEU A 31 -9.98 2.32 5.46
N ASN A 32 -9.03 3.25 5.57
CA ASN A 32 -8.96 4.31 6.57
C ASN A 32 -8.45 5.65 5.98
N PRO A 33 -9.28 6.36 5.19
CA PRO A 33 -8.91 7.64 4.60
C PRO A 33 -8.83 8.71 5.68
N ARG A 34 -7.71 9.43 5.76
CA ARG A 34 -7.52 10.49 6.75
C ARG A 34 -6.49 11.51 6.33
N THR A 35 -6.58 12.70 6.92
CA THR A 35 -5.59 13.77 6.74
C THR A 35 -4.92 14.06 8.07
N ILE A 36 -3.59 14.13 8.08
CA ILE A 36 -2.77 14.35 9.27
C ILE A 36 -1.80 15.50 8.98
N LEU A 37 -1.65 16.41 9.95
CA LEU A 37 -0.58 17.40 9.93
C LEU A 37 0.65 16.82 10.62
N LEU A 38 1.74 16.68 9.88
CA LEU A 38 3.03 16.22 10.39
C LEU A 38 3.88 17.45 10.75
N PRO A 39 4.22 17.64 12.03
CA PRO A 39 5.03 18.78 12.45
C PRO A 39 6.47 18.65 11.96
N VAL A 40 7.18 19.78 11.92
CA VAL A 40 8.62 19.81 11.70
C VAL A 40 9.32 18.90 12.71
N GLY A 41 10.25 18.07 12.24
CA GLY A 41 10.96 17.12 13.09
C GLY A 41 10.23 15.79 13.29
N TYR A 42 9.06 15.58 12.67
CA TYR A 42 8.39 14.27 12.70
C TYR A 42 9.26 13.18 12.07
N LYS A 43 9.27 12.01 12.71
CA LYS A 43 9.91 10.79 12.22
C LYS A 43 8.90 9.65 12.22
N LYS A 44 8.83 8.89 11.12
CA LYS A 44 8.02 7.68 11.05
C LYS A 44 8.56 6.58 11.97
N GLU A 45 9.87 6.35 11.89
CA GLU A 45 10.64 5.44 12.75
C GLU A 45 11.91 6.18 13.22
N PRO A 46 12.55 5.77 14.34
CA PRO A 46 13.70 6.49 14.90
C PRO A 46 14.88 6.71 13.94
N ASP A 47 15.10 5.74 13.04
CA ASP A 47 16.17 5.68 12.04
C ASP A 47 15.82 6.41 10.73
N CYS A 48 14.56 6.77 10.52
CA CYS A 48 14.13 7.49 9.33
C CYS A 48 14.60 8.96 9.33
N ARG A 49 14.73 9.53 8.12
CA ARG A 49 14.95 10.97 7.94
C ARG A 49 13.76 11.75 8.51
N THR A 50 14.07 12.85 9.18
CA THR A 50 13.07 13.75 9.75
C THR A 50 12.45 14.64 8.69
N TRP A 51 11.20 15.04 8.88
CA TRP A 51 10.57 16.06 8.03
C TRP A 51 11.14 17.45 8.37
N GLU A 52 11.59 18.16 7.34
CA GLU A 52 12.21 19.50 7.48
C GLU A 52 11.19 20.63 7.47
N VAL A 53 9.96 20.35 7.01
CA VAL A 53 8.86 21.32 6.92
C VAL A 53 7.57 20.69 7.45
N GLU A 54 6.65 21.54 7.90
CA GLU A 54 5.31 21.08 8.23
C GLU A 54 4.64 20.51 6.98
N THR A 55 4.14 19.29 7.09
CA THR A 55 3.69 18.49 5.95
C THR A 55 2.29 17.98 6.19
N VAL A 56 1.38 18.23 5.24
CA VAL A 56 0.07 17.61 5.19
C VAL A 56 0.22 16.22 4.57
N PHE A 57 -0.19 15.20 5.31
CA PHE A 57 -0.25 13.81 4.88
C PHE A 57 -1.71 13.38 4.70
N GLU A 58 -2.11 13.15 3.45
CA GLU A 58 -3.44 12.70 3.06
C GLU A 58 -3.35 11.22 2.69
N GLN A 59 -3.91 10.34 3.52
CA GLN A 59 -3.88 8.90 3.34
C GLN A 59 -5.10 8.39 2.57
N GLU A 60 -4.85 7.43 1.66
CA GLU A 60 -5.86 6.69 0.90
C GLU A 60 -6.83 7.56 0.10
N ILE A 61 -6.33 8.64 -0.49
CA ILE A 61 -7.09 9.51 -1.38
C ILE A 61 -7.53 8.73 -2.63
N PRO A 62 -8.81 8.84 -3.04
CA PRO A 62 -9.28 8.20 -4.27
C PRO A 62 -8.80 8.98 -5.50
N ILE A 63 -8.30 8.27 -6.49
CA ILE A 63 -7.93 8.80 -7.80
C ILE A 63 -8.72 8.02 -8.86
N PRO A 64 -9.80 8.61 -9.41
CA PRO A 64 -10.56 7.96 -10.47
C PRO A 64 -9.77 7.96 -11.77
N LEU A 65 -9.73 6.81 -12.43
CA LEU A 65 -9.16 6.61 -13.75
C LEU A 65 -10.25 6.78 -14.83
N GLY A 66 -9.82 6.90 -16.09
CA GLY A 66 -10.74 7.13 -17.21
C GLY A 66 -11.72 5.98 -17.48
N ASP A 67 -11.42 4.77 -17.01
CA ASP A 67 -12.27 3.57 -17.09
C ASP A 67 -13.21 3.42 -15.89
N GLY A 68 -13.20 4.37 -14.95
CA GLY A 68 -14.00 4.34 -13.72
C GLY A 68 -13.38 3.55 -12.58
N VAL A 69 -12.21 2.93 -12.76
CA VAL A 69 -11.46 2.31 -11.67
C VAL A 69 -10.95 3.38 -10.72
N ILE A 70 -11.05 3.13 -9.41
CA ILE A 70 -10.52 4.02 -8.37
C ILE A 70 -9.26 3.41 -7.79
N ILE A 71 -8.11 4.02 -8.09
CA ILE A 71 -6.87 3.72 -7.36
C ILE A 71 -6.77 4.61 -6.13
N ARG A 72 -5.99 4.20 -5.15
CA ARG A 72 -5.78 4.97 -3.92
C ARG A 72 -4.32 5.32 -3.72
N ALA A 73 -4.07 6.58 -3.36
CA ALA A 73 -2.73 7.09 -3.09
C ALA A 73 -2.67 7.75 -1.72
N ASP A 74 -1.46 8.02 -1.27
CA ASP A 74 -1.24 8.92 -0.15
C ASP A 74 -0.40 10.05 -0.71
N VAL A 75 -0.73 11.25 -0.29
CA VAL A 75 -0.11 12.47 -0.75
C VAL A 75 0.56 13.13 0.44
N PHE A 76 1.82 13.51 0.24
CA PHE A 76 2.59 14.31 1.18
C PHE A 76 2.87 15.65 0.49
N ARG A 77 2.44 16.75 1.11
CA ARG A 77 2.64 18.10 0.57
C ARG A 77 2.97 19.10 1.68
N PRO A 78 3.82 20.10 1.44
CA PRO A 78 4.05 21.17 2.42
C PRO A 78 2.73 21.88 2.77
N ALA A 79 2.56 22.27 4.04
CA ALA A 79 1.35 22.98 4.48
C ALA A 79 1.24 24.40 3.89
N ASP A 80 2.37 25.12 3.80
CA ASP A 80 2.40 26.55 3.48
C ASP A 80 2.71 26.88 2.00
N THR A 81 2.87 25.87 1.14
CA THR A 81 3.23 26.09 -0.27
C THR A 81 2.16 25.55 -1.23
N PRO A 82 1.49 26.43 -2.01
CA PRO A 82 0.33 26.02 -2.80
C PRO A 82 0.67 25.24 -4.08
N MET A 83 1.89 25.39 -4.62
CA MET A 83 2.29 24.75 -5.87
C MET A 83 3.74 24.28 -5.80
N VAL A 84 3.91 22.97 -5.89
CA VAL A 84 5.22 22.31 -5.89
C VAL A 84 5.23 21.22 -6.96
N PRO A 85 6.41 20.89 -7.54
CA PRO A 85 6.55 19.70 -8.36
C PRO A 85 6.15 18.44 -7.59
N ALA A 86 5.37 17.56 -8.21
CA ALA A 86 4.98 16.30 -7.61
C ALA A 86 5.92 15.17 -8.04
N VAL A 87 6.31 14.33 -7.07
CA VAL A 87 7.01 13.06 -7.33
C VAL A 87 6.04 11.92 -7.08
N VAL A 88 5.90 11.03 -8.06
CA VAL A 88 4.96 9.90 -8.00
C VAL A 88 5.74 8.59 -7.93
N HIS A 89 5.41 7.77 -6.93
CA HIS A 89 5.88 6.40 -6.83
C HIS A 89 4.68 5.44 -6.92
N CYS A 90 4.68 4.59 -7.94
CA CYS A 90 3.66 3.57 -8.17
C CYS A 90 4.34 2.19 -8.21
N SER A 91 3.93 1.29 -7.32
CA SER A 91 4.44 -0.08 -7.29
C SER A 91 3.31 -1.09 -7.15
N HIS A 92 3.50 -2.28 -7.72
CA HIS A 92 2.52 -3.37 -7.68
C HIS A 92 2.47 -4.07 -6.31
N TYR A 93 3.48 -3.88 -5.46
CA TYR A 93 3.66 -4.64 -4.20
C TYR A 93 3.01 -4.01 -2.97
N GLY A 94 1.98 -3.21 -3.21
CA GLY A 94 1.25 -2.53 -2.15
C GLY A 94 2.01 -1.32 -1.62
N LYS A 95 1.26 -0.25 -1.46
CA LYS A 95 1.75 1.05 -1.02
C LYS A 95 2.24 1.07 0.45
N SER A 96 1.76 0.14 1.26
CA SER A 96 2.02 0.06 2.71
C SER A 96 2.98 -1.07 3.11
N GLY A 97 3.64 -1.73 2.14
CA GLY A 97 4.56 -2.84 2.43
C GLY A 97 3.84 -4.08 2.99
N THR A 98 2.56 -4.24 2.69
CA THR A 98 1.72 -5.37 3.13
C THR A 98 1.98 -6.65 2.33
N GLY A 99 2.72 -6.58 1.23
CA GLY A 99 3.17 -7.75 0.49
C GLY A 99 3.92 -8.72 1.40
N SER A 100 3.40 -9.94 1.53
CA SER A 100 4.15 -11.07 2.07
C SER A 100 5.08 -11.57 0.97
N GLN A 101 6.39 -11.36 1.11
CA GLN A 101 7.35 -12.17 0.38
C GLN A 101 7.48 -13.44 1.21
N GLY A 102 6.81 -14.51 0.77
CA GLY A 102 6.69 -15.76 1.53
C GLY A 102 8.04 -16.24 2.04
N ASN A 103 8.29 -16.06 3.32
CA ASN A 103 9.32 -16.79 4.04
C ASN A 103 8.89 -16.94 5.50
N SER A 104 8.05 -17.93 5.73
CA SER A 104 7.92 -18.56 7.04
C SER A 104 8.12 -20.05 6.81
N ARG A 105 9.34 -20.50 7.15
CA ARG A 105 9.58 -21.88 7.56
C ARG A 105 9.21 -22.00 9.02
#